data_AF-A0A9P6AB80-F1
#
_entry.id   AF-A0A9P6AB80-F1
#
_cell.length_a   1.000
_cell.length_b   1.000
_cell.length_c   1.000
_cell.angle_alpha   90.00
_cell.angle_beta   90.00
_cell.angle_gamma   90.00
#
_symmetry.space_group_name_H-M   'P 1'
#
loop_
_entity.id
_entity.type
_entity.pdbx_description
1 polymer ?
#
loop_
_entity_poly.entity_id
_entity_poly.type
_entity_poly.pdbx_seq_one_letter_code
_entity_poly.pdbx_strand_id
1 'polypeptide(L)' 'MSEALHSWLSSYLIDIGEEYGGSLVSVPQHTKRKKVQLVEYLTHGGGDDRIWIKVSDKQYRMPVCLTKLALEEFGR' A
#
# COMPACT_ATOMS: atom_id res chain seq x y z
N MET A 1 -19.70 -12.46 -7.09
CA MET A 1 -18.53 -12.91 -7.87
C MET A 1 -17.31 -12.17 -7.33
N SER A 2 -16.27 -12.88 -6.91
CA SER A 2 -15.04 -12.23 -6.43
C SER A 2 -14.34 -11.56 -7.60
N GLU A 3 -14.14 -10.24 -7.52
CA GLU A 3 -13.33 -9.55 -8.53
C GLU A 3 -11.91 -10.10 -8.52
N ALA A 4 -11.35 -10.35 -9.70
CA ALA A 4 -10.01 -10.90 -9.83
C ALA A 4 -8.96 -9.90 -9.33
N LEU A 5 -8.10 -10.36 -8.43
CA LEU A 5 -6.91 -9.62 -8.00
C LEU A 5 -5.85 -9.69 -9.11
N HIS A 6 -5.40 -8.52 -9.57
CA HIS A 6 -4.39 -8.38 -10.62
C HIS A 6 -3.07 -7.98 -9.98
N SER A 7 -1.94 -8.51 -10.48
CA SER A 7 -0.62 -8.06 -10.03
C SER A 7 -0.29 -6.70 -10.62
N TRP A 8 0.19 -5.79 -9.76
CA TRP A 8 0.53 -4.42 -10.11
C TRP A 8 1.68 -3.84 -9.28
N LEU A 9 2.09 -4.49 -8.18
CA LEU A 9 3.07 -3.92 -7.25
C LEU A 9 4.44 -3.72 -7.89
N SER A 10 4.90 -4.71 -8.67
CA SER A 10 6.23 -4.65 -9.29
C SER A 10 6.32 -3.54 -10.34
N SER A 11 5.38 -3.50 -11.29
CA SER A 11 5.34 -2.46 -12.32
C SER A 11 5.23 -1.09 -11.69
N TYR A 12 4.36 -0.92 -10.70
CA TYR A 12 4.19 0.35 -10.00
C TYR A 12 5.48 0.87 -9.34
N LEU A 13 6.24 -0.01 -8.68
CA LEU A 13 7.48 0.40 -8.02
C LEU A 13 8.60 0.71 -9.04
N ILE A 14 8.62 -0.02 -10.17
CA ILE A 14 9.55 0.27 -11.27
C ILE A 14 9.20 1.63 -11.88
N ASP A 15 7.93 1.87 -12.22
CA ASP A 15 7.46 3.14 -12.80
C ASP A 15 7.85 4.32 -11.89
N ILE A 16 7.65 4.19 -10.56
CA ILE A 16 8.07 5.22 -9.61
C ILE A 16 9.58 5.44 -9.63
N GLY A 17 10.37 4.36 -9.63
CA GLY A 17 11.82 4.45 -9.63
C GLY A 17 12.36 5.07 -10.91
N GLU A 18 11.73 4.79 -12.05
CA GLU A 18 12.08 5.36 -13.36
C GLU A 18 11.68 6.83 -13.47
N GLU A 19 10.51 7.22 -12.95
CA GLU A 19 9.96 8.58 -13.10
C GLU A 19 10.51 9.56 -12.03
N TYR A 20 10.61 9.13 -10.77
CA TYR A 20 10.96 9.99 -9.62
C TYR A 20 12.34 9.68 -9.04
N GLY A 21 13.03 8.65 -9.53
CA GLY A 21 14.33 8.25 -9.02
C GLY A 21 14.28 7.75 -7.57
N GLY A 22 15.28 8.15 -6.77
CA GLY A 22 15.40 7.73 -5.37
C GLY A 22 14.56 8.53 -4.35
N SER A 23 13.90 9.62 -4.77
CA SER A 23 13.14 10.48 -3.87
C SER A 23 11.64 10.16 -3.93
N LEU A 24 11.12 9.54 -2.87
CA LEU A 24 9.70 9.21 -2.77
C LEU A 24 8.83 10.42 -2.38
N VAL A 25 9.43 11.57 -2.05
CA VAL A 25 8.72 12.78 -1.63
C VAL A 25 7.98 13.43 -2.80
N SER A 26 8.50 13.29 -4.01
CA SER A 26 7.92 13.84 -5.24
C SER A 26 6.84 12.96 -5.86
N VAL A 27 6.61 11.75 -5.34
CA VAL A 27 5.62 10.83 -5.88
C VAL A 27 4.22 11.35 -5.56
N PRO A 28 3.37 11.66 -6.56
CA PRO A 28 2.04 12.17 -6.31
C PRO A 28 1.17 11.11 -5.64
N GLN A 29 0.23 11.57 -4.80
CA GLN A 29 -0.77 10.66 -4.24
C GLN A 29 -1.61 10.04 -5.34
N HIS A 30 -1.72 8.71 -5.32
CA HIS A 30 -2.53 7.99 -6.29
C HIS A 30 -4.02 8.23 -6.05
N THR A 31 -4.71 8.80 -7.03
CA THR A 31 -6.17 9.03 -7.00
C THR A 31 -6.98 7.77 -7.29
N LYS A 32 -6.41 6.80 -8.01
CA LYS A 32 -7.06 5.53 -8.34
C LYS A 32 -6.77 4.48 -7.27
N ARG A 33 -7.83 3.99 -6.62
CA ARG A 33 -7.74 2.89 -5.64
C ARG A 33 -7.19 1.63 -6.31
N LYS A 34 -6.20 1.01 -5.69
CA LYS A 34 -5.64 -0.28 -6.11
C LYS A 34 -6.02 -1.36 -5.10
N LYS A 35 -6.40 -2.54 -5.60
CA LYS A 35 -6.83 -3.65 -4.74
C LYS A 35 -5.62 -4.48 -4.34
N VAL A 36 -5.60 -4.88 -3.08
CA VAL A 36 -4.63 -5.80 -2.49
C VAL A 36 -5.35 -6.70 -1.49
N GLN A 37 -4.78 -7.85 -1.21
CA GLN A 37 -5.22 -8.74 -0.15
C GLN A 37 -4.36 -8.49 1.09
N LEU A 38 -5.00 -8.27 2.24
CA LEU A 38 -4.33 -8.32 3.54
C LEU A 38 -3.90 -9.77 3.81
N VAL A 39 -2.61 -10.00 4.07
CA VAL A 39 -2.05 -11.34 4.31
C VAL A 39 -1.68 -11.53 5.77
N GLU A 40 -1.13 -10.49 6.41
CA GLU A 40 -0.54 -10.62 7.74
C GLU A 40 -0.57 -9.27 8.45
N TYR A 41 -0.85 -9.30 9.76
CA TYR A 41 -0.60 -8.17 10.64
C TYR A 41 0.86 -8.26 11.12
N LEU A 42 1.63 -7.18 11.00
CA LEU A 42 3.04 -7.18 11.40
C LEU A 42 3.20 -6.57 12.79
N THR A 43 2.83 -5.30 12.96
CA THR A 43 2.99 -4.59 14.23
C THR A 43 2.19 -3.27 14.23
N HIS A 44 2.08 -2.63 15.40
CA HIS A 44 1.64 -1.25 15.54
C HIS A 44 2.84 -0.40 15.96
N GLY A 45 2.95 0.82 15.41
CA GLY A 45 3.97 1.77 15.88
C GLY A 45 3.67 2.16 17.32
N GLY A 46 4.70 2.27 18.16
CA GLY A 46 4.60 2.58 19.60
C GLY A 46 4.06 3.97 19.99
N GLY A 47 3.18 4.55 19.17
CA GLY A 47 2.47 5.81 19.37
C GLY A 47 1.10 5.83 18.68
N ASP A 48 0.46 4.66 18.54
CA ASP A 48 -0.93 4.40 18.11
C ASP A 48 -1.40 4.81 16.71
N ASP A 49 -0.63 5.61 15.96
CA ASP A 49 -1.13 6.20 14.71
C ASP A 49 -0.69 5.48 13.43
N ARG A 50 -0.03 4.32 13.55
CA ARG A 50 0.48 3.53 12.40
C ARG A 50 0.31 2.04 12.62
N ILE A 51 -0.36 1.39 11.66
CA ILE A 51 -0.50 -0.07 11.62
C ILE A 51 0.31 -0.60 10.45
N TRP A 52 1.26 -1.48 10.74
CA TRP A 52 2.04 -2.17 9.72
C TRP A 52 1.41 -3.52 9.42
N ILE A 53 1.13 -3.73 8.14
CA ILE A 53 0.54 -4.95 7.61
C ILE A 53 1.36 -5.44 6.43
N LYS A 54 1.20 -6.72 6.08
CA LYS A 54 1.69 -7.28 4.83
C LYS A 54 0.53 -7.47 3.88
N VAL A 55 0.68 -6.97 2.66
CA VAL A 55 -0.31 -7.11 1.61
C VAL A 55 0.24 -7.94 0.45
N SER A 56 -0.67 -8.49 -0.36
CA SER A 56 -0.37 -9.22 -1.58
C SER A 56 -1.20 -8.69 -2.73
N ASP A 57 -0.60 -8.56 -3.91
CA ASP A 57 -1.32 -8.30 -5.16
C ASP A 57 -1.58 -9.58 -5.99
N LYS A 58 -1.44 -10.76 -5.35
CA LYS A 58 -1.41 -12.13 -5.88
C LYS A 58 0.00 -12.66 -6.13
N GLN A 59 0.92 -11.86 -6.66
CA GLN A 59 2.24 -12.32 -7.09
C GLN A 59 3.34 -11.87 -6.12
N TYR A 60 3.28 -10.61 -5.69
CA TYR A 60 4.24 -10.00 -4.81
C TYR A 60 3.60 -9.68 -3.46
N ARG A 61 4.42 -9.70 -2.41
CA ARG A 61 4.02 -9.32 -1.05
C ARG A 61 4.91 -8.20 -0.56
N MET A 62 4.33 -7.21 0.09
CA MET A 62 5.10 -6.13 0.69
C MET A 62 4.50 -5.63 2.01
N PRO A 63 5.34 -5.13 2.93
CA PRO A 63 4.87 -4.36 4.07
C PRO A 63 4.25 -3.03 3.62
N VAL A 64 3.14 -2.64 4.24
CA VAL A 64 2.47 -1.35 4.03
C VAL A 64 2.11 -0.78 5.40
N CYS A 65 2.27 0.54 5.53
CA CYS A 65 1.84 1.28 6.71
C CYS A 65 0.47 1.92 6.44
N LEU A 66 -0.53 1.57 7.25
CA LEU A 66 -1.77 2.30 7.34
C LEU A 66 -1.58 3.45 8.32
N THR A 67 -1.86 4.68 7.87
CA THR A 67 -1.77 5.88 8.70
C THR A 67 -3.11 6.14 9.40
N LYS A 68 -3.07 6.90 10.50
CA LYS A 68 -4.28 7.39 11.19
C LYS A 68 -5.31 7.99 10.23
N LEU A 69 -4.87 8.87 9.31
CA LEU A 69 -5.75 9.50 8.32
C LEU A 69 -6.47 8.46 7.44
N ALA A 70 -5.75 7.42 7.00
CA ALA A 70 -6.35 6.35 6.20
C ALA A 70 -7.38 5.52 7.00
N LEU A 71 -7.15 5.33 8.30
CA LEU A 71 -8.09 4.64 9.19
C LEU A 71 -9.33 5.50 9.47
N GLU A 72 -9.17 6.81 9.66
CA GLU A 72 -10.28 7.75 9.83
C GLU A 72 -11.15 7.84 8.57
N GLU A 73 -10.56 7.79 7.38
CA GLU A 73 -11.30 7.73 6.11
C GLU A 73 -12.04 6.40 5.92
N PHE A 74 -11.50 5.28 6.40
CA PHE A 74 -12.18 3.98 6.32
C PHE A 74 -13.40 3.88 7.23
N GLY A 75 -13.36 4.54 8.40
CA GLY A 75 -14.47 4.52 9.37
C GLY A 75 -15.66 5.42 9.01
N ARG A 76 -15.57 6.21 7.93
CA ARG A 76 -16.68 7.02 7.39
C ARG A 76 -17.49 6.24 6.37
#